data_AF-A0A1E1KCG7-F1
#
_entry.id   AF-A0A1E1KCG7-F1
#
_cell.length_a   1.000
_cell.length_b   1.000
_cell.length_c   1.000
_cell.angle_alpha   90.00
_cell.angle_beta   90.00
_cell.angle_gamma   90.00
#
_symmetry.space_group_name_H-M   'P 1'
#
loop_
_entity.id
_entity.type
_entity.pdbx_description
1 polymer ?
#
loop_
_entity_poly.entity_id
_entity_poly.type
_entity_poly.pdbx_seq_one_letter_code
_entity_poly.pdbx_strand_id
1 'polypeptide(L)'
;MSVTSSKPEMQSDFQEFDVPVARPQKSGAFRAVESVGLGLTVLALLLSVTIVGTAGDTLGVYNKTTLGSGFPIALWPRDFDLRPTVALVTCGTIIMLSSITFLIATKVPAIKKINLLSTGISYLSPTVSLVVSLVATSFFYGVNASETNYSLQSWSCQWASIDMDVQPHWSTLCKESKTALYLTVVIIPLQVIVLGTVAWSALAQKKQIAAYERKGSPALS
;
A
#
# COMPACT_ATOMS: atom_id res chain seq x y z
N MET A 1 -81.64 -5.12 -17.80
CA MET A 1 -80.55 -5.33 -18.78
C MET A 1 -80.11 -3.96 -19.26
N SER A 2 -78.92 -3.44 -19.02
CA SER A 2 -77.68 -3.98 -18.44
C SER A 2 -76.88 -2.76 -17.96
N VAL A 3 -76.42 -2.79 -16.71
CA VAL A 3 -75.50 -1.80 -16.13
C VAL A 3 -74.09 -2.22 -16.53
N THR A 4 -73.40 -1.43 -17.36
CA THR A 4 -71.96 -1.60 -17.60
C THR A 4 -71.19 -0.64 -16.73
N SER A 5 -70.69 -1.21 -15.64
CA SER A 5 -69.74 -0.64 -14.68
C SER A 5 -68.39 -0.40 -15.36
N SER A 6 -67.94 0.85 -15.41
CA SER A 6 -66.58 1.23 -15.77
C SER A 6 -65.66 1.02 -14.56
N LYS A 7 -64.78 0.03 -14.68
CA LYS A 7 -63.72 -0.36 -13.75
C LYS A 7 -62.72 0.80 -13.54
N PRO A 8 -62.50 1.31 -12.32
CA PRO A 8 -61.41 2.24 -12.07
C PRO A 8 -60.08 1.48 -12.06
N GLU A 9 -59.13 2.06 -12.80
CA GLU A 9 -57.73 1.68 -12.87
C GLU A 9 -57.11 1.81 -11.47
N MET A 10 -56.69 0.68 -10.88
CA MET A 10 -55.89 0.69 -9.65
C MET A 10 -54.50 1.24 -9.99
N GLN A 11 -54.33 2.54 -9.81
CA GLN A 11 -53.03 3.17 -9.78
C GLN A 11 -52.35 2.72 -8.48
N SER A 12 -51.50 1.70 -8.60
CA SER A 12 -50.63 1.20 -7.54
C SER A 12 -49.64 2.30 -7.16
N ASP A 13 -50.04 3.17 -6.23
CA ASP A 13 -49.18 4.11 -5.56
C ASP A 13 -48.27 3.30 -4.61
N PHE A 14 -47.24 2.67 -5.19
CA PHE A 14 -46.08 2.24 -4.43
C PHE A 14 -45.36 3.53 -4.05
N GLN A 15 -45.82 4.13 -2.97
CA GLN A 15 -45.10 5.18 -2.28
C GLN A 15 -43.79 4.54 -1.83
N GLU A 16 -42.76 4.72 -2.67
CA GLU A 16 -41.38 4.37 -2.41
C GLU A 16 -41.06 4.94 -1.03
N PHE A 17 -41.08 4.05 -0.04
CA PHE A 17 -40.71 4.38 1.32
C PHE A 17 -39.21 4.63 1.26
N ASP A 18 -38.86 5.87 0.91
CA ASP A 18 -37.55 6.44 1.05
C ASP A 18 -37.25 6.36 2.54
N VAL A 19 -36.71 5.22 2.98
CA VAL A 19 -36.11 5.10 4.29
C VAL A 19 -35.06 6.19 4.27
N PRO A 20 -35.17 7.26 5.08
CA PRO A 20 -34.04 8.15 5.23
C PRO A 20 -32.95 7.23 5.78
N VAL A 21 -31.99 6.88 4.93
CA VAL A 21 -30.74 6.27 5.36
C VAL A 21 -30.14 7.37 6.23
N ALA A 22 -30.52 7.36 7.50
CA ALA A 22 -29.96 8.19 8.53
C ALA A 22 -28.49 7.80 8.51
N ARG A 23 -27.68 8.57 7.76
CA ARG A 23 -26.23 8.39 7.75
C ARG A 23 -25.87 8.41 9.21
N PRO A 24 -25.41 7.30 9.80
CA PRO A 24 -25.03 7.29 11.19
C PRO A 24 -24.01 8.41 11.32
N GLN A 25 -24.36 9.42 12.12
CA GLN A 25 -23.58 10.64 12.27
C GLN A 25 -22.22 10.20 12.81
N LYS A 26 -21.22 10.07 11.92
CA LYS A 26 -19.89 9.54 12.25
C LYS A 26 -19.36 10.39 13.41
N SER A 27 -19.24 9.79 14.58
CA SER A 27 -18.67 10.46 15.75
C SER A 27 -17.26 10.97 15.40
N GLY A 28 -16.80 12.05 16.06
CA GLY A 28 -15.50 12.66 15.78
C GLY A 28 -14.34 11.64 15.78
N ALA A 29 -14.44 10.60 16.62
CA ALA A 29 -13.50 9.48 16.67
C ALA A 29 -13.36 8.72 15.33
N PHE A 30 -14.46 8.47 14.60
CA PHE A 30 -14.39 7.81 13.29
C PHE A 30 -13.66 8.66 12.26
N ARG A 31 -13.88 9.97 12.27
CA ARG A 31 -13.20 10.91 11.36
C ARG A 31 -11.71 10.99 11.67
N ALA A 32 -11.33 10.96 12.95
CA ALA A 32 -9.93 10.93 13.35
C ALA A 32 -9.23 9.66 12.86
N VAL A 33 -9.83 8.47 13.06
CA VAL A 33 -9.25 7.19 12.59
C VAL A 33 -9.11 7.15 11.07
N GLU A 34 -10.12 7.63 10.33
CA GLU A 34 -10.07 7.72 8.86
C GLU A 34 -8.96 8.68 8.39
N SER A 35 -8.78 9.82 9.07
CA SER A 35 -7.71 10.77 8.78
C SER A 35 -6.32 10.21 9.10
N VAL A 36 -6.17 9.49 10.20
CA VAL A 36 -4.90 8.85 10.59
C VAL A 36 -4.52 7.78 9.57
N GLY A 37 -5.46 6.91 9.19
CA GLY A 37 -5.24 5.90 8.16
C GLY A 37 -4.78 6.51 6.84
N LEU A 38 -5.47 7.57 6.38
CA LEU A 38 -5.08 8.32 5.18
C LEU A 38 -3.69 8.95 5.29
N GLY A 39 -3.38 9.58 6.43
CA GLY A 39 -2.08 10.18 6.69
C GLY A 39 -0.95 9.15 6.64
N LEU A 40 -1.16 7.99 7.26
CA LEU A 40 -0.21 6.89 7.19
C LEU A 40 -0.05 6.36 5.77
N THR A 41 -1.12 6.20 4.99
CA THR A 41 -1.00 5.73 3.61
C THR A 41 -0.24 6.71 2.72
N VAL A 42 -0.41 8.02 2.92
CA VAL A 42 0.41 9.04 2.24
C VAL A 42 1.88 8.92 2.65
N LEU A 43 2.16 8.71 3.93
CA LEU A 43 3.52 8.48 4.40
C LEU A 43 4.13 7.22 3.75
N ALA A 44 3.41 6.09 3.73
CA ALA A 44 3.86 4.88 3.03
C ALA A 44 4.13 5.12 1.54
N LEU A 45 3.30 5.92 0.88
CA LEU A 45 3.52 6.28 -0.52
C LEU A 45 4.85 7.02 -0.68
N LEU A 46 5.11 8.05 0.12
CA LEU A 46 6.36 8.81 0.08
C LEU A 46 7.59 7.94 0.38
N LEU A 47 7.48 7.04 1.38
CA LEU A 47 8.54 6.08 1.68
C LEU A 47 8.80 5.13 0.51
N SER A 48 7.75 4.59 -0.11
CA SER A 48 7.88 3.70 -1.27
C SER A 48 8.52 4.37 -2.49
N VAL A 49 8.16 5.63 -2.76
CA VAL A 49 8.81 6.43 -3.82
C VAL A 49 10.29 6.62 -3.53
N THR A 50 10.63 6.92 -2.27
CA THR A 50 12.03 7.09 -1.85
C THR A 50 12.82 5.79 -2.03
N ILE A 51 12.26 4.64 -1.61
CA ILE A 51 12.87 3.32 -1.80
C ILE A 51 13.16 3.05 -3.27
N VAL A 52 12.16 3.22 -4.14
CA VAL A 52 12.30 3.01 -5.59
C VAL A 52 13.34 3.96 -6.18
N GLY A 53 13.36 5.22 -5.75
CA GLY A 53 14.35 6.21 -6.16
C GLY A 53 15.77 5.80 -5.79
N THR A 54 16.03 5.53 -4.51
CA THR A 54 17.37 5.17 -4.01
C THR A 54 17.85 3.81 -4.52
N ALA A 55 16.96 2.81 -4.60
CA ALA A 55 17.31 1.49 -5.12
C ALA A 55 17.43 1.50 -6.66
N GLY A 56 16.68 2.37 -7.33
CA GLY A 56 16.77 2.58 -8.78
C GLY A 56 18.06 3.29 -9.19
N ASP A 57 18.47 4.33 -8.45
CA ASP A 57 19.72 5.05 -8.75
C ASP A 57 20.94 4.15 -8.57
N THR A 58 21.03 3.44 -7.43
CA THR A 58 22.11 2.48 -7.18
C THR A 58 22.22 1.40 -8.27
N LEU A 59 21.08 0.87 -8.73
CA LEU A 59 21.05 -0.10 -9.84
C LEU A 59 21.42 0.53 -11.19
N GLY A 60 21.02 1.79 -11.42
CA GLY A 60 21.37 2.56 -12.60
C GLY A 60 22.86 2.86 -12.69
N VAL A 61 23.50 3.23 -11.58
CA VAL A 61 24.95 3.44 -11.50
C VAL A 61 25.69 2.14 -11.76
N TYR A 62 25.24 1.02 -11.17
CA TYR A 62 25.81 -0.31 -11.47
C TYR A 62 25.75 -0.61 -12.97
N ASN A 63 24.58 -0.45 -13.61
CA ASN A 63 24.42 -0.76 -15.03
C ASN A 63 25.29 0.15 -15.94
N LYS A 64 25.53 1.40 -15.55
CA LYS A 64 26.40 2.34 -16.30
C LYS A 64 27.89 2.07 -16.11
N THR A 65 28.30 1.58 -14.95
CA THR A 65 29.71 1.43 -14.56
C THR A 65 30.22 -0.01 -14.65
N THR A 66 29.32 -0.97 -14.90
CA THR A 66 29.68 -2.37 -15.14
C THR A 66 30.31 -2.52 -16.51
N LEU A 67 31.60 -2.79 -16.53
CA LEU A 67 32.31 -3.24 -17.72
C LEU A 67 32.11 -4.76 -17.83
N GLY A 68 31.61 -5.23 -18.97
CA GLY A 68 31.31 -6.66 -19.19
C GLY A 68 32.54 -7.58 -19.02
N SER A 69 32.32 -8.88 -19.10
CA SER A 69 33.32 -9.93 -18.81
C SER A 69 34.61 -9.88 -19.66
N GLY A 70 34.64 -9.09 -20.74
CA GLY A 70 35.78 -8.92 -21.64
C GLY A 70 36.84 -7.92 -21.16
N PHE A 71 36.61 -7.17 -20.07
CA PHE A 71 37.58 -6.21 -19.55
C PHE A 71 38.25 -6.74 -18.26
N PRO A 72 39.60 -6.71 -18.16
CA PRO A 72 40.33 -7.25 -17.01
C PRO A 72 40.26 -6.35 -15.77
N ILE A 73 39.78 -5.11 -15.89
CA ILE A 73 39.68 -4.13 -14.80
C ILE A 73 38.21 -4.00 -14.39
N ALA A 74 37.69 -5.01 -13.70
CA ALA A 74 36.30 -5.01 -13.25
C ALA A 74 36.18 -4.19 -11.95
N LEU A 75 35.47 -3.07 -12.03
CA LEU A 75 35.14 -2.23 -10.87
C LEU A 75 34.20 -2.95 -9.87
N TRP A 76 33.45 -3.92 -10.38
CA TRP A 76 32.50 -4.74 -9.64
C TRP A 76 32.97 -6.20 -9.62
N PRO A 77 32.74 -6.96 -8.53
CA PRO A 77 33.01 -8.39 -8.47
C PRO A 77 32.29 -9.15 -9.59
N ARG A 78 32.87 -10.27 -10.04
CA ARG A 78 32.27 -11.10 -11.10
C ARG A 78 31.03 -11.88 -10.62
N ASP A 79 31.03 -12.29 -9.35
CA ASP A 79 29.91 -12.97 -8.68
C ASP A 79 29.14 -11.98 -7.81
N PHE A 80 28.35 -11.13 -8.46
CA PHE A 80 27.64 -10.03 -7.81
C PHE A 80 26.14 -10.31 -7.66
N ASP A 81 25.66 -10.31 -6.42
CA ASP A 81 24.25 -10.59 -6.13
C ASP A 81 23.40 -9.32 -6.21
N LEU A 82 22.82 -9.09 -7.40
CA LEU A 82 21.88 -7.99 -7.66
C LEU A 82 20.45 -8.30 -7.22
N ARG A 83 20.14 -9.57 -6.97
CA ARG A 83 18.80 -10.06 -6.64
C ARG A 83 18.15 -9.29 -5.49
N PRO A 84 18.84 -8.99 -4.37
CA PRO A 84 18.25 -8.25 -3.26
C PRO A 84 17.83 -6.82 -3.64
N THR A 85 18.63 -6.13 -4.44
CA THR A 85 18.33 -4.75 -4.88
C THR A 85 17.19 -4.74 -5.90
N VAL A 86 17.18 -5.67 -6.85
CA VAL A 86 16.08 -5.80 -7.81
C VAL A 86 14.76 -6.16 -7.09
N ALA A 87 14.82 -7.01 -6.07
CA ALA A 87 13.67 -7.32 -5.21
C ALA A 87 13.16 -6.06 -4.48
N LEU A 88 14.05 -5.22 -3.93
CA LEU A 88 13.69 -3.95 -3.29
C LEU A 88 12.98 -2.99 -4.26
N VAL A 89 13.49 -2.82 -5.49
CA VAL A 89 12.87 -1.95 -6.51
C VAL A 89 11.49 -2.48 -6.89
N THR A 90 11.39 -3.77 -7.21
CA THR A 90 10.13 -4.39 -7.63
C THR A 90 9.09 -4.39 -6.52
N CYS A 91 9.47 -4.71 -5.28
CA CYS A 91 8.56 -4.64 -4.14
C CYS A 91 8.15 -3.20 -3.82
N GLY A 92 9.09 -2.25 -3.85
CA GLY A 92 8.82 -0.83 -3.65
C GLY A 92 7.81 -0.27 -4.65
N THR A 93 7.92 -0.64 -5.93
CA THR A 93 6.95 -0.22 -6.96
C THR A 93 5.56 -0.81 -6.74
N ILE A 94 5.45 -2.07 -6.30
CA ILE A 94 4.15 -2.68 -5.95
C ILE A 94 3.51 -1.95 -4.76
N ILE A 95 4.27 -1.64 -3.71
CA ILE A 95 3.78 -0.90 -2.54
C ILE A 95 3.32 0.51 -2.94
N MET A 96 4.07 1.18 -3.82
CA MET A 96 3.72 2.49 -4.36
C MET A 96 2.38 2.45 -5.12
N LEU A 97 2.23 1.53 -6.06
CA LEU A 97 0.99 1.36 -6.84
C LEU A 97 -0.20 0.99 -5.94
N SER A 98 0.03 0.12 -4.96
CA SER A 98 -0.99 -0.26 -4.01
C SER A 98 -1.44 0.95 -3.18
N SER A 99 -0.51 1.74 -2.65
CA SER A 99 -0.80 2.95 -1.87
C SER A 99 -1.56 4.00 -2.69
N ILE A 100 -1.20 4.19 -3.96
CA ILE A 100 -1.95 5.04 -4.90
C ILE A 100 -3.39 4.52 -5.07
N THR A 101 -3.55 3.21 -5.28
CA THR A 101 -4.85 2.58 -5.47
C THR A 101 -5.75 2.76 -4.24
N PHE A 102 -5.19 2.64 -3.03
CA PHE A 102 -5.91 2.93 -1.78
C PHE A 102 -6.37 4.39 -1.70
N LEU A 103 -5.49 5.35 -2.02
CA LEU A 103 -5.83 6.78 -1.99
C LEU A 103 -6.93 7.10 -3.01
N ILE A 104 -6.86 6.52 -4.20
CA ILE A 104 -7.89 6.66 -5.24
C ILE A 104 -9.23 6.10 -4.73
N ALA A 105 -9.25 4.88 -4.20
CA ALA A 105 -10.48 4.23 -3.72
C ALA A 105 -11.14 4.95 -2.55
N THR A 106 -10.36 5.66 -1.73
CA THR A 106 -10.85 6.39 -0.54
C THR A 106 -11.23 7.85 -0.84
N LYS A 107 -10.55 8.52 -1.77
CA LYS A 107 -10.77 9.95 -2.08
C LYS A 107 -11.67 10.19 -3.29
N VAL A 108 -11.74 9.27 -4.25
CA VAL A 108 -12.55 9.48 -5.45
C VAL A 108 -14.01 9.12 -5.15
N PRO A 109 -14.94 10.11 -5.14
CA PRO A 109 -16.33 9.88 -4.77
C PRO A 109 -17.05 8.92 -5.73
N ALA A 110 -16.66 8.87 -7.01
CA ALA A 110 -17.20 7.94 -7.99
C ALA A 110 -16.95 6.48 -7.60
N ILE A 111 -15.75 6.17 -7.09
CA ILE A 111 -15.36 4.81 -6.67
C ILE A 111 -15.95 4.49 -5.28
N LYS A 112 -15.99 5.49 -4.38
CA LYS A 112 -16.58 5.36 -3.05
C LYS A 112 -18.07 5.00 -3.07
N LYS A 113 -18.81 5.41 -4.12
CA LYS A 113 -20.22 5.03 -4.31
C LYS A 113 -20.39 3.53 -4.53
N ILE A 114 -19.39 2.85 -5.07
CA ILE A 114 -19.38 1.39 -5.25
C ILE A 114 -18.84 0.75 -3.97
N ASN A 115 -19.72 0.65 -2.96
CA ASN A 115 -19.35 0.29 -1.59
C ASN A 115 -18.54 -1.02 -1.49
N LEU A 116 -18.89 -2.03 -2.31
CA LEU A 116 -18.19 -3.32 -2.38
C LEU A 116 -16.73 -3.17 -2.89
N LEU A 117 -16.55 -2.40 -3.96
CA LEU A 117 -15.25 -2.20 -4.58
C LEU A 117 -14.34 -1.33 -3.70
N SER A 118 -14.86 -0.23 -3.17
CA SER A 118 -14.10 0.66 -2.27
C SER A 118 -13.69 -0.06 -0.98
N THR A 119 -14.57 -0.87 -0.39
CA THR A 119 -14.25 -1.66 0.82
C THR A 119 -13.24 -2.76 0.52
N GLY A 120 -13.40 -3.49 -0.59
CA GLY A 120 -12.47 -4.53 -1.01
C GLY A 120 -11.06 -3.98 -1.26
N ILE A 121 -10.93 -2.90 -2.02
CA ILE A 121 -9.65 -2.25 -2.30
C ILE A 121 -9.01 -1.70 -1.02
N SER A 122 -9.80 -1.11 -0.12
CA SER A 122 -9.29 -0.55 1.13
C SER A 122 -8.67 -1.61 2.05
N TYR A 123 -9.10 -2.87 1.93
CA TYR A 123 -8.51 -3.98 2.69
C TYR A 123 -7.37 -4.67 1.91
N LEU A 124 -7.58 -4.92 0.61
CA LEU A 124 -6.62 -5.63 -0.24
C LEU A 124 -5.33 -4.85 -0.44
N SER A 125 -5.42 -3.53 -0.63
CA SER A 125 -4.22 -2.72 -0.88
C SER A 125 -3.19 -2.79 0.26
N PRO A 126 -3.55 -2.48 1.52
CA PRO A 126 -2.59 -2.53 2.61
C PRO A 126 -2.17 -3.96 2.99
N THR A 127 -3.00 -4.99 2.74
CA THR A 127 -2.58 -6.40 2.93
C THR A 127 -1.53 -6.82 1.91
N VAL A 128 -1.73 -6.52 0.62
CA VAL A 128 -0.72 -6.76 -0.42
C VAL A 128 0.57 -6.04 -0.09
N SER A 129 0.49 -4.76 0.31
CA SER A 129 1.67 -3.96 0.67
C SER A 129 2.43 -4.56 1.85
N LEU A 130 1.72 -5.07 2.87
CA LEU A 130 2.31 -5.74 4.02
C LEU A 130 3.06 -7.01 3.58
N VAL A 131 2.39 -7.90 2.83
CA VAL A 131 2.99 -9.17 2.36
C VAL A 131 4.24 -8.90 1.52
N VAL A 132 4.14 -7.96 0.58
CA VAL A 132 5.27 -7.57 -0.28
C VAL A 132 6.43 -7.00 0.54
N SER A 133 6.16 -6.18 1.55
CA SER A 133 7.22 -5.63 2.43
C SER A 133 7.90 -6.72 3.25
N LEU A 134 7.15 -7.71 3.74
CA LEU A 134 7.71 -8.88 4.43
C LEU A 134 8.58 -9.72 3.49
N VAL A 135 8.11 -9.98 2.27
CA VAL A 135 8.87 -10.72 1.26
C VAL A 135 10.17 -9.98 0.92
N ALA A 136 10.10 -8.67 0.66
CA ALA A 136 11.28 -7.86 0.37
C ALA A 136 12.33 -7.91 1.50
N THR A 137 11.87 -7.73 2.73
CA THR A 137 12.74 -7.77 3.92
C THR A 137 13.34 -9.15 4.13
N SER A 138 12.52 -10.20 4.02
CA SER A 138 12.95 -11.60 4.20
C SER A 138 13.90 -12.03 3.09
N PHE A 139 13.65 -11.61 1.85
CA PHE A 139 14.53 -11.92 0.72
C PHE A 139 15.86 -11.19 0.86
N PHE A 140 15.85 -9.92 1.27
CA PHE A 140 17.09 -9.19 1.52
C PHE A 140 17.92 -9.88 2.60
N TYR A 141 17.37 -10.11 3.79
CA TYR A 141 18.13 -10.73 4.88
C TYR A 141 18.43 -12.22 4.65
N GLY A 142 17.57 -12.95 3.93
CA GLY A 142 17.73 -14.36 3.64
C GLY A 142 18.72 -14.65 2.52
N VAL A 143 18.73 -13.85 1.45
CA VAL A 143 19.71 -13.99 0.36
C VAL A 143 21.04 -13.37 0.75
N ASN A 144 21.04 -12.26 1.48
CA ASN A 144 22.26 -11.64 2.00
C ASN A 144 22.82 -12.38 3.24
N ALA A 145 22.25 -13.52 3.65
CA ALA A 145 22.85 -14.41 4.65
C ALA A 145 23.95 -15.31 4.07
N SER A 146 24.07 -15.37 2.74
CA SER A 146 25.14 -16.13 2.08
C SER A 146 26.43 -15.30 2.07
N GLU A 147 27.41 -15.70 2.89
CA GLU A 147 28.70 -14.99 3.03
C GLU A 147 29.63 -15.10 1.81
N THR A 148 29.22 -15.82 0.76
CA THR A 148 30.11 -16.10 -0.38
C THR A 148 30.08 -15.02 -1.47
N ASN A 149 29.01 -14.22 -1.57
CA ASN A 149 28.85 -13.23 -2.64
C ASN A 149 28.64 -11.81 -2.09
N TYR A 150 29.24 -10.84 -2.77
CA TYR A 150 29.02 -9.43 -2.45
C TYR A 150 27.71 -8.94 -3.07
N SER A 151 26.92 -8.20 -2.30
CA SER A 151 25.73 -7.49 -2.77
C SER A 151 26.06 -6.03 -3.06
N LEU A 152 25.16 -5.33 -3.77
CA LEU A 152 25.28 -3.89 -4.02
C LEU A 152 25.52 -3.08 -2.75
N GLN A 153 24.81 -3.44 -1.68
CA GLN A 153 24.93 -2.74 -0.40
C GLN A 153 26.27 -3.05 0.29
N SER A 154 26.68 -4.32 0.40
CA SER A 154 27.90 -4.67 1.12
C SER A 154 29.14 -4.13 0.41
N TRP A 155 29.18 -4.23 -0.92
CA TRP A 155 30.29 -3.73 -1.72
C TRP A 155 30.40 -2.20 -1.68
N SER A 156 29.30 -1.48 -1.95
CA SER A 156 29.34 -0.01 -1.92
C SER A 156 29.70 0.53 -0.54
N CYS A 157 29.27 -0.13 0.53
CA CYS A 157 29.64 0.24 1.89
C CYS A 157 31.08 -0.12 2.27
N GLN A 158 31.63 -1.22 1.75
CA GLN A 158 33.03 -1.58 1.98
C GLN A 158 33.99 -0.53 1.41
N TRP A 159 33.65 0.03 0.25
CA TRP A 159 34.47 1.04 -0.43
C TRP A 159 34.02 2.48 -0.16
N ALA A 160 33.11 2.69 0.79
CA ALA A 160 32.54 4.02 1.09
C ALA A 160 33.57 5.06 1.57
N SER A 161 34.75 4.62 2.02
CA SER A 161 35.86 5.50 2.41
C SER A 161 36.72 5.98 1.24
N ILE A 162 36.58 5.38 0.05
CA ILE A 162 37.27 5.81 -1.16
C ILE A 162 36.44 6.91 -1.83
N ASP A 163 37.04 8.09 -1.92
CA ASP A 163 36.47 9.21 -2.67
C ASP A 163 36.78 9.06 -4.16
N MET A 164 35.77 9.25 -5.00
CA MET A 164 35.85 9.08 -6.45
C MET A 164 35.33 10.35 -7.11
N ASP A 165 36.15 10.98 -7.95
CA ASP A 165 35.79 12.20 -8.70
C ASP A 165 34.78 11.90 -9.83
N VAL A 166 34.69 10.63 -10.23
CA VAL A 166 33.77 10.12 -11.25
C VAL A 166 32.92 8.99 -10.68
N GLN A 167 31.72 8.78 -11.24
CA GLN A 167 30.86 7.68 -10.81
C GLN A 167 31.58 6.32 -10.89
N PRO A 168 31.41 5.44 -9.89
CA PRO A 168 30.45 5.49 -8.78
C PRO A 168 30.97 6.21 -7.52
N HIS A 169 30.12 7.06 -6.92
CA HIS A 169 30.39 7.66 -5.60
C HIS A 169 29.99 6.69 -4.48
N TRP A 170 30.94 5.88 -3.99
CA TRP A 170 30.68 4.78 -3.06
C TRP A 170 29.95 5.19 -1.77
N SER A 171 30.32 6.33 -1.20
CA SER A 171 29.71 6.85 0.03
C SER A 171 28.22 7.17 -0.15
N THR A 172 27.84 7.72 -1.30
CA THR A 172 26.45 8.01 -1.68
C THR A 172 25.67 6.71 -1.91
N LEU A 173 26.21 5.80 -2.72
CA LEU A 173 25.57 4.50 -2.99
C LEU A 173 25.33 3.66 -1.72
N CYS A 174 26.28 3.69 -0.77
CA CYS A 174 26.11 3.01 0.51
C CYS A 174 24.96 3.61 1.34
N LYS A 175 24.84 4.96 1.37
CA LYS A 175 23.75 5.64 2.09
C LYS A 175 22.40 5.36 1.44
N GLU A 176 22.31 5.42 0.13
CA GLU A 176 21.08 5.15 -0.62
C GLU A 176 20.59 3.71 -0.43
N SER A 177 21.49 2.73 -0.58
CA SER A 177 21.15 1.32 -0.38
C SER A 177 20.69 1.01 1.05
N LYS A 178 21.38 1.55 2.07
CA LYS A 178 20.93 1.46 3.47
C LYS A 178 19.57 2.12 3.68
N THR A 179 19.34 3.28 3.08
CA THR A 179 18.08 4.02 3.22
C THR A 179 16.92 3.23 2.63
N ALA A 180 17.09 2.67 1.44
CA ALA A 180 16.09 1.80 0.81
C ALA A 180 15.68 0.63 1.72
N LEU A 181 16.66 -0.02 2.34
CA LEU A 181 16.43 -1.13 3.25
C LEU A 181 15.71 -0.70 4.54
N TYR A 182 16.20 0.34 5.22
CA TYR A 182 15.58 0.82 6.46
C TYR A 182 14.14 1.26 6.24
N LEU A 183 13.86 1.98 5.15
CA LEU A 183 12.51 2.40 4.81
C LEU A 183 11.58 1.21 4.54
N THR A 184 12.08 0.16 3.88
CA THR A 184 11.31 -1.08 3.65
C THR A 184 10.90 -1.75 4.97
N VAL A 185 11.80 -1.78 5.95
CA VAL A 185 11.49 -2.30 7.30
C VAL A 185 10.47 -1.44 8.02
N VAL A 186 10.57 -0.11 7.92
CA VAL A 186 9.62 0.85 8.54
C VAL A 186 8.22 0.76 7.92
N ILE A 187 8.09 0.37 6.65
CA ILE A 187 6.77 0.19 6.02
C ILE A 187 5.96 -0.92 6.69
N ILE A 188 6.59 -1.97 7.24
CA ILE A 188 5.87 -3.10 7.85
C ILE A 188 4.94 -2.64 8.99
N PRO A 189 5.42 -2.01 10.09
CA PRO A 189 4.54 -1.55 11.15
C PRO A 189 3.53 -0.50 10.67
N LEU A 190 3.90 0.32 9.68
CA LEU A 190 3.00 1.31 9.10
C LEU A 190 1.79 0.61 8.43
N GLN A 191 2.01 -0.41 7.61
CA GLN A 191 0.93 -1.15 6.96
C GLN A 191 0.05 -1.89 7.96
N VAL A 192 0.62 -2.41 9.06
CA VAL A 192 -0.15 -3.00 10.16
C VAL A 192 -1.10 -1.98 10.79
N ILE A 193 -0.63 -0.76 11.05
CA ILE A 193 -1.48 0.30 11.61
C ILE A 193 -2.57 0.71 10.60
N VAL A 194 -2.23 0.85 9.31
CA VAL A 194 -3.22 1.16 8.27
C VAL A 194 -4.32 0.09 8.22
N LEU A 195 -3.95 -1.20 8.20
CA LEU A 195 -4.92 -2.29 8.28
C LEU A 195 -5.77 -2.22 9.54
N GLY A 196 -5.16 -1.90 10.68
CA GLY A 196 -5.85 -1.69 11.94
C GLY A 196 -6.92 -0.60 11.86
N THR A 197 -6.61 0.53 11.23
CA THR A 197 -7.59 1.63 11.04
C THR A 197 -8.77 1.20 10.15
N VAL A 198 -8.50 0.46 9.07
CA VAL A 198 -9.54 -0.05 8.15
C VAL A 198 -10.41 -1.08 8.86
N ALA A 199 -9.82 -2.06 9.53
CA ALA A 199 -10.53 -3.10 10.26
C ALA A 199 -11.39 -2.51 11.39
N TRP A 200 -10.85 -1.56 12.16
CA TRP A 200 -11.59 -0.87 13.21
C TRP A 200 -12.80 -0.11 12.65
N SER A 201 -12.60 0.61 11.53
CA SER A 201 -13.70 1.33 10.88
C SER A 201 -14.81 0.38 10.43
N ALA A 202 -14.47 -0.79 9.87
CA ALA A 202 -15.43 -1.79 9.43
C ALA A 202 -16.19 -2.44 10.59
N LEU A 203 -15.49 -2.83 11.66
CA LEU A 203 -16.12 -3.42 12.85
C LEU A 203 -17.07 -2.43 13.54
N ALA A 204 -16.64 -1.16 13.62
CA ALA A 204 -17.44 -0.14 14.26
C ALA A 204 -18.67 0.23 13.41
N GLN A 205 -18.60 0.18 12.07
CA GLN A 205 -19.79 0.26 11.19
C GLN A 205 -20.76 -0.91 11.44
N LYS A 206 -20.26 -2.15 11.50
CA LYS A 206 -21.10 -3.33 11.79
C LYS A 206 -21.82 -3.23 13.13
N LYS A 207 -21.13 -2.75 14.18
CA LYS A 207 -21.74 -2.53 15.50
C LYS A 207 -22.88 -1.50 15.47
N GLN A 208 -22.73 -0.42 14.69
CA GLN A 208 -23.77 0.60 14.54
C GLN A 208 -25.01 0.06 13.81
N ILE A 209 -24.80 -0.71 12.73
CA ILE A 209 -25.90 -1.35 11.99
C ILE A 209 -26.67 -2.32 12.91
N ALA A 210 -25.98 -3.20 13.62
CA ALA A 210 -26.62 -4.14 14.55
C ALA A 210 -27.34 -3.45 15.72
N ALA A 211 -26.82 -2.32 16.20
CA ALA A 211 -27.48 -1.53 17.24
C ALA A 211 -28.74 -0.81 16.71
N TYR A 212 -28.72 -0.37 15.46
CA TYR A 212 -29.88 0.21 14.78
C TYR A 212 -30.98 -0.83 14.55
N GLU A 213 -30.64 -2.00 14.03
CA GLU A 213 -31.59 -3.12 13.85
C GLU A 213 -32.26 -3.52 15.16
N ARG A 214 -31.50 -3.60 16.27
CA ARG A 214 -32.07 -3.89 17.60
C ARG A 214 -33.03 -2.82 18.12
N LYS A 215 -32.83 -1.55 17.79
CA LYS A 215 -33.74 -0.45 18.17
C LYS A 215 -34.96 -0.36 17.26
N GLY A 216 -34.86 -0.84 16.03
CA GLY A 216 -35.90 -0.79 15.00
C GLY A 216 -36.94 -1.92 15.06
N SER A 217 -36.78 -2.92 15.93
CA SER A 217 -37.85 -3.88 16.24
C SER A 217 -38.66 -3.41 17.46
N PRO A 218 -39.74 -2.62 17.30
CA PRO A 218 -40.74 -2.51 18.35
C PRO A 218 -41.40 -3.89 18.48
N ALA A 219 -41.37 -4.43 19.69
CA ALA A 219 -42.19 -5.58 20.04
C ALA A 219 -43.65 -5.22 19.76
N LEU A 220 -44.30 -5.95 18.85
CA LEU A 220 -45.76 -6.00 18.76
C LEU A 220 -46.27 -6.54 20.09
N SER A 221 -46.71 -5.64 20.97
CA SER A 221 -47.67 -5.90 22.05
C SER A 221 -48.99 -5.25 21.70
#